data_AF-A0A410P3Z3-F1
#
_entry.id   AF-A0A410P3Z3-F1
#
_cell.length_a   1.000
_cell.length_b   1.000
_cell.length_c   1.000
_cell.angle_alpha   90.00
_cell.angle_beta   90.00
_cell.angle_gamma   90.00
#
_symmetry.space_group_name_H-M   'P 1'
#
loop_
_entity.id
_entity.type
_entity.pdbx_description
1 polymer ?
#
loop_
_entity_poly.entity_id
_entity_poly.type
_entity_poly.pdbx_seq_one_letter_code
_entity_poly.pdbx_strand_id
1 'polypeptide(L)'
;MIKGRVLIKKLGLAGVFLIMMGFWGYCYVYAGDFERLDSRGLEGRKPLSISSDETGGQVVWVGTDGGIFRKELSKNGAWQKIVLEDVADVRVNRIEFSSYVPFGYAATSKGVYEIDPVSSLTCKIYSSDQDAENECYGVAVDVGQNIYIATKGGLFVRPGKGKRWTKSIAVLGNKTIDYVYAAGTVLYVAASDGLYRSRDKAKTWEKVFSLSTGSSREEAAEDEEENAEEGVSNRIYAAMGEKGTPSTIYLATSLGGFRSRDEGETWESLPLTGLDSKGILDLILSVSRGALYAATKNGVFRMDGDGWSVIAPLNACHGLVLINEKIFVATSMGIYAFEVNDGNDEIRISINKDTKQDSEYEPTIQEVQQMVIRYCDVSNDKIASWHKEARVKAFLPDLSFGYGNNVYGSYNGIFAVGPNDWQVNLSWELGDLIYSPDQTSIDVRSRLMVQLRNDVLAEATQLYYERKRLLIELSDGFLSSEDLSKRKIRLEEVSALLDRLTGGTFSKVLKSSP
;
A
#
# COMPACT_ATOMS: atom_id res chain seq x y z
N MET A 1 53.89 16.90 -19.39
CA MET A 1 53.93 17.59 -20.70
C MET A 1 52.65 17.25 -21.46
N ILE A 2 51.87 18.29 -21.87
CA ILE A 2 51.05 18.40 -23.10
C ILE A 2 49.88 17.38 -23.23
N LYS A 3 48.59 17.68 -23.51
CA LYS A 3 47.67 18.82 -23.81
C LYS A 3 46.25 18.15 -23.79
N GLY A 4 45.06 18.75 -23.64
CA GLY A 4 44.53 20.11 -23.57
C GLY A 4 42.98 20.00 -23.49
N ARG A 5 42.32 20.73 -22.57
CA ARG A 5 41.43 21.89 -22.78
C ARG A 5 40.07 21.69 -23.51
N VAL A 6 39.01 21.94 -22.72
CA VAL A 6 37.82 22.82 -22.97
C VAL A 6 36.68 22.31 -23.87
N LEU A 7 35.48 22.16 -23.30
CA LEU A 7 34.26 22.83 -23.78
C LEU A 7 33.19 22.94 -22.67
N ILE A 8 33.25 24.01 -21.86
CA ILE A 8 32.09 24.52 -21.10
C ILE A 8 31.80 25.91 -21.69
N LYS A 9 30.70 26.03 -22.45
CA LYS A 9 29.88 27.25 -22.57
C LYS A 9 28.75 27.04 -23.58
N LYS A 10 27.51 26.95 -23.06
CA LYS A 10 26.29 27.67 -23.49
C LYS A 10 25.05 26.85 -23.10
N LEU A 11 24.65 26.97 -21.84
CA LEU A 11 23.22 27.03 -21.52
C LEU A 11 23.01 28.38 -20.85
N GLY A 12 22.35 29.28 -21.56
CA GLY A 12 22.09 30.65 -21.12
C GLY A 12 21.14 30.66 -19.93
N LEU A 13 21.08 31.82 -19.25
CA LEU A 13 20.24 32.07 -18.07
C LEU A 13 18.76 31.61 -18.21
N ALA A 14 18.24 31.48 -19.44
CA ALA A 14 16.91 30.94 -19.71
C ALA A 14 16.75 29.46 -19.32
N GLY A 15 17.80 28.64 -19.42
CA GLY A 15 17.76 27.22 -19.04
C GLY A 15 17.75 27.00 -17.53
N VAL A 16 18.40 27.89 -16.77
CA VAL A 16 18.36 27.84 -15.29
C VAL A 16 17.01 28.35 -14.76
N PHE A 17 16.40 29.32 -15.45
CA PHE A 17 15.04 29.78 -15.11
C PHE A 17 13.95 28.75 -15.44
N LEU A 18 14.10 27.97 -16.52
CA LEU A 18 13.16 26.89 -16.88
C LEU A 18 13.29 25.67 -15.95
N ILE A 19 14.48 25.36 -15.45
CA ILE A 19 14.67 24.31 -14.44
C ILE A 19 14.13 24.74 -13.07
N MET A 20 14.26 26.01 -12.71
CA MET A 20 13.67 26.55 -11.46
C MET A 20 12.15 26.72 -11.53
N MET A 21 11.57 27.10 -12.68
CA MET A 21 10.11 27.08 -12.89
C MET A 21 9.57 25.66 -13.03
N GLY A 22 10.35 24.73 -13.59
CA GLY A 22 10.04 23.29 -13.58
C GLY A 22 10.00 22.75 -12.16
N PHE A 23 10.96 23.13 -11.30
CA PHE A 23 10.98 22.75 -9.88
C PHE A 23 9.86 23.42 -9.07
N TRP A 24 9.52 24.68 -9.34
CA TRP A 24 8.38 25.35 -8.70
C TRP A 24 7.02 24.84 -9.20
N GLY A 25 6.93 24.44 -10.47
CA GLY A 25 5.75 23.78 -11.04
C GLY A 25 5.57 22.36 -10.51
N TYR A 26 6.65 21.58 -10.39
CA TYR A 26 6.60 20.20 -9.87
C TYR A 26 6.38 20.14 -8.35
N CYS A 27 6.91 21.09 -7.59
CA CYS A 27 6.57 21.23 -6.17
C CYS A 27 5.10 21.63 -5.95
N TYR A 28 4.42 22.19 -6.96
CA TYR A 28 2.98 22.49 -6.88
C TYR A 28 2.10 21.26 -7.16
N VAL A 29 2.61 20.23 -7.83
CA VAL A 29 1.81 19.07 -8.30
C VAL A 29 1.58 18.02 -7.22
N TYR A 30 2.33 18.02 -6.11
CA TYR A 30 2.09 17.13 -4.95
C TYR A 30 1.88 17.86 -3.62
N ALA A 31 1.93 19.20 -3.61
CA ALA A 31 1.68 19.99 -2.41
C ALA A 31 0.21 20.40 -2.22
N GLY A 32 -0.71 19.90 -3.07
CA GLY A 32 -2.09 20.38 -3.14
C GLY A 32 -3.07 19.84 -2.10
N ASP A 33 -3.01 18.56 -1.72
CA ASP A 33 -4.21 17.90 -1.17
C ASP A 33 -4.11 17.39 0.28
N PHE A 34 -2.96 17.57 0.93
CA PHE A 34 -2.72 17.09 2.29
C PHE A 34 -2.37 18.24 3.23
N GLU A 35 -3.39 18.87 3.81
CA GLU A 35 -3.16 19.92 4.80
C GLU A 35 -3.15 19.31 6.20
N ARG A 36 -1.95 19.19 6.78
CA ARG A 36 -1.84 18.99 8.23
C ARG A 36 -2.36 20.26 8.90
N LEU A 37 -3.41 20.14 9.70
CA LEU A 37 -3.89 21.30 10.44
C LEU A 37 -2.81 21.77 11.40
N ASP A 38 -2.67 23.09 11.49
CA ASP A 38 -1.79 23.74 12.44
C ASP A 38 -1.93 23.12 13.83
N SER A 39 -0.81 22.62 14.36
CA SER A 39 -0.71 21.90 15.62
C SER A 39 -0.52 22.82 16.82
N ARG A 40 -0.39 24.15 16.63
CA ARG A 40 -0.26 25.11 17.73
C ARG A 40 -1.40 24.93 18.73
N GLY A 41 -1.05 24.66 19.99
CA GLY A 41 -2.00 24.39 21.08
C GLY A 41 -2.34 22.91 21.30
N LEU A 42 -2.00 22.01 20.37
CA LEU A 42 -2.22 20.56 20.45
C LEU A 42 -0.90 19.76 20.61
N GLU A 43 0.23 20.46 20.75
CA GLU A 43 1.57 19.86 20.73
C GLU A 43 1.76 18.82 21.85
N GLY A 44 2.31 17.65 21.48
CA GLY A 44 2.59 16.56 22.41
C GLY A 44 1.37 15.77 22.89
N ARG A 45 0.15 16.13 22.47
CA ARG A 45 -1.08 15.38 22.79
C ARG A 45 -1.44 14.45 21.64
N LYS A 46 -2.01 13.30 21.97
CA LYS A 46 -2.42 12.30 20.98
C LYS A 46 -3.92 12.43 20.68
N PRO A 47 -4.32 12.83 19.47
CA PRO A 47 -5.72 12.76 19.04
C PRO A 47 -6.22 11.32 19.05
N LEU A 48 -7.35 11.08 19.73
CA LEU A 48 -8.01 9.77 19.83
C LEU A 48 -9.37 9.75 19.14
N SER A 49 -10.06 10.88 19.14
CA SER A 49 -11.35 11.04 18.47
C SER A 49 -11.48 12.42 17.88
N ILE A 50 -12.30 12.53 16.84
CA ILE A 50 -12.63 13.77 16.17
C ILE A 50 -14.14 13.80 15.94
N SER A 51 -14.75 14.98 16.11
CA SER A 51 -16.17 15.21 15.85
C SER A 51 -16.39 16.62 15.35
N SER A 52 -17.44 16.83 14.57
CA SER A 52 -17.99 18.15 14.26
C SER A 52 -19.25 18.42 15.07
N ASP A 53 -19.53 19.68 15.31
CA ASP A 53 -20.83 20.11 15.84
C ASP A 53 -21.82 20.45 14.71
N GLU A 54 -23.05 20.79 15.10
CA GLU A 54 -24.15 21.08 14.19
C GLU A 54 -24.10 22.47 13.55
N THR A 55 -23.03 23.24 13.79
CA THR A 55 -22.90 24.63 13.32
C THR A 55 -22.61 24.74 11.81
N GLY A 56 -22.93 23.70 11.04
CA GLY A 56 -22.58 23.60 9.61
C GLY A 56 -21.09 23.33 9.40
N GLY A 57 -20.45 22.62 10.33
CA GLY A 57 -19.06 22.20 10.18
C GLY A 57 -18.05 23.34 10.22
N GLN A 58 -18.31 24.37 11.02
CA GLN A 58 -17.36 25.46 11.22
C GLN A 58 -16.35 25.17 12.34
N VAL A 59 -16.68 24.25 13.24
CA VAL A 59 -15.83 23.91 14.40
C VAL A 59 -15.53 22.42 14.40
N VAL A 60 -14.25 22.10 14.63
CA VAL A 60 -13.76 20.75 14.83
C VAL A 60 -13.43 20.57 16.31
N TRP A 61 -13.92 19.47 16.87
CA TRP A 61 -13.70 19.05 18.24
C TRP A 61 -12.85 17.79 18.25
N VAL A 62 -11.85 17.75 19.11
CA VAL A 62 -10.89 16.65 19.19
C VAL A 62 -10.75 16.20 20.63
N GLY A 63 -10.95 14.91 20.84
CA GLY A 63 -10.63 14.24 22.10
C GLY A 63 -9.19 13.74 22.06
N THR A 64 -8.41 14.10 23.07
CA THR A 64 -7.01 13.67 23.22
C THR A 64 -6.80 12.90 24.51
N ASP A 65 -5.57 12.41 24.72
CA ASP A 65 -5.11 11.89 26.01
C ASP A 65 -5.07 12.93 27.15
N GLY A 66 -5.12 14.23 26.84
CA GLY A 66 -5.01 15.34 27.80
C GLY A 66 -6.23 16.27 27.87
N GLY A 67 -7.36 15.89 27.29
CA GLY A 67 -8.60 16.65 27.34
C GLY A 67 -9.18 16.96 25.96
N ILE A 68 -10.12 17.90 25.95
CA ILE A 68 -10.91 18.29 24.77
C ILE A 68 -10.31 19.57 24.16
N PHE A 69 -10.14 19.56 22.85
CA PHE A 69 -9.65 20.71 22.10
C PHE A 69 -10.65 21.07 21.02
N ARG A 70 -10.88 22.38 20.83
CA ARG A 70 -11.72 22.92 19.75
C ARG A 70 -10.90 23.81 18.83
N LYS A 71 -11.24 23.80 17.54
CA LYS A 71 -10.70 24.72 16.54
C LYS A 71 -11.80 25.15 15.59
N GLU A 72 -11.93 26.46 15.41
CA GLU A 72 -12.83 27.05 14.43
C GLU A 72 -12.10 27.09 13.08
N LEU A 73 -12.64 26.41 12.06
CA LEU A 73 -12.02 26.30 10.73
C LEU A 73 -12.08 27.61 9.94
N SER A 74 -13.02 28.50 10.24
CA SER A 74 -13.15 29.81 9.60
C SER A 74 -12.03 30.79 9.99
N LYS A 75 -11.39 30.56 11.14
CA LYS A 75 -10.32 31.39 11.68
C LYS A 75 -9.02 30.61 11.68
N ASN A 76 -7.92 31.23 11.24
CA ASN A 76 -6.60 30.60 11.30
C ASN A 76 -6.00 30.61 12.73
N GLY A 77 -6.80 30.21 13.72
CA GLY A 77 -6.46 30.21 15.14
C GLY A 77 -5.82 28.90 15.61
N ALA A 78 -5.09 28.99 16.73
CA ALA A 78 -4.57 27.83 17.44
C ALA A 78 -5.69 27.01 18.09
N TRP A 79 -5.39 25.74 18.40
CA TRP A 79 -6.30 24.88 19.16
C TRP A 79 -6.56 25.45 20.55
N GLN A 80 -7.83 25.54 20.93
CA GLN A 80 -8.25 26.00 22.25
C GLN A 80 -8.61 24.79 23.12
N LYS A 81 -7.89 24.63 24.23
CA LYS A 81 -8.22 23.62 25.23
C LYS A 81 -9.47 24.03 25.99
N ILE A 82 -10.43 23.12 26.11
CA ILE A 82 -11.60 23.28 26.97
C ILE A 82 -11.24 22.81 28.38
N VAL A 83 -11.53 23.67 29.37
CA VAL A 83 -11.33 23.34 30.78
C VAL A 83 -12.53 22.54 31.26
N LEU A 84 -12.28 21.33 31.74
CA LEU A 84 -13.31 20.53 32.40
C LEU A 84 -13.46 20.98 33.86
N GLU A 85 -14.68 20.90 34.37
CA GLU A 85 -15.07 21.44 35.69
C GLU A 85 -14.23 20.90 36.86
N ASP A 86 -13.90 19.61 36.85
CA ASP A 86 -13.28 18.89 37.96
C ASP A 86 -11.87 18.34 37.67
N VAL A 87 -11.42 18.32 36.41
CA VAL A 87 -10.16 17.68 36.02
C VAL A 87 -9.40 18.47 34.95
N ALA A 88 -8.12 18.75 35.21
CA ALA A 88 -7.28 19.48 34.26
C ALA A 88 -6.90 18.63 33.02
N ASP A 89 -6.51 17.37 33.22
CA ASP A 89 -6.12 16.44 32.16
C ASP A 89 -6.87 15.11 32.34
N VAL A 90 -7.61 14.71 31.30
CA VAL A 90 -8.33 13.43 31.25
C VAL A 90 -8.26 12.87 29.83
N ARG A 91 -8.18 11.54 29.69
CA ARG A 91 -8.28 10.90 28.38
C ARG A 91 -9.72 10.95 27.89
N VAL A 92 -9.90 11.50 26.69
CA VAL A 92 -11.18 11.59 26.01
C VAL A 92 -11.21 10.51 24.93
N ASN A 93 -12.03 9.48 25.16
CA ASN A 93 -12.12 8.34 24.27
C ASN A 93 -12.97 8.66 23.03
N ARG A 94 -14.09 9.38 23.21
CA ARG A 94 -14.97 9.79 22.10
C ARG A 94 -15.74 11.07 22.42
N ILE A 95 -16.02 11.86 21.39
CA ILE A 95 -16.91 13.03 21.45
C ILE A 95 -18.04 12.79 20.45
N GLU A 96 -19.27 13.01 20.87
CA GLU A 96 -20.47 12.83 20.05
C GLU A 96 -21.33 14.10 20.10
N PHE A 97 -21.74 14.60 18.95
CA PHE A 97 -22.78 15.63 18.83
C PHE A 97 -24.00 15.04 18.14
N SER A 98 -25.20 15.41 18.60
CA SER A 98 -26.46 14.84 18.11
C SER A 98 -27.46 15.91 17.76
N SER A 99 -28.17 15.72 16.64
CA SER A 99 -29.25 16.63 16.18
C SER A 99 -30.48 16.69 17.05
N TYR A 100 -30.58 15.81 18.05
CA TYR A 100 -31.73 15.75 18.93
C TYR A 100 -31.58 16.66 20.16
N VAL A 101 -30.37 17.13 20.44
CA VAL A 101 -30.03 17.92 21.62
C VAL A 101 -28.99 18.99 21.29
N PRO A 102 -29.08 20.20 21.85
CA PRO A 102 -28.15 21.30 21.52
C PRO A 102 -26.76 21.15 22.14
N PHE A 103 -26.49 20.04 22.83
CA PHE A 103 -25.27 19.78 23.59
C PHE A 103 -24.46 18.63 22.95
N GLY A 104 -23.14 18.71 23.06
CA GLY A 104 -22.23 17.60 22.78
C GLY A 104 -21.95 16.78 24.05
N TYR A 105 -21.47 15.55 23.88
CA TYR A 105 -21.07 14.68 24.98
C TYR A 105 -19.66 14.15 24.76
N ALA A 106 -18.83 14.20 25.79
CA ALA A 106 -17.51 13.58 25.79
C ALA A 106 -17.48 12.38 26.74
N ALA A 107 -17.22 11.19 26.18
CA ALA A 107 -16.86 10.00 26.93
C ALA A 107 -15.38 10.06 27.32
N THR A 108 -15.10 10.01 28.62
CA THR A 108 -13.75 10.09 29.17
C THR A 108 -13.42 8.89 30.05
N SER A 109 -12.16 8.78 30.46
CA SER A 109 -11.73 7.77 31.44
C SER A 109 -12.24 8.02 32.87
N LYS A 110 -12.95 9.13 33.13
CA LYS A 110 -13.45 9.53 34.47
C LYS A 110 -14.95 9.85 34.51
N GLY A 111 -15.69 9.45 33.49
CA GLY A 111 -17.13 9.71 33.34
C GLY A 111 -17.48 10.43 32.04
N VAL A 112 -18.67 11.02 32.01
CA VAL A 112 -19.19 11.74 30.84
C VAL A 112 -19.43 13.20 31.16
N TYR A 113 -18.97 14.06 30.25
CA TYR A 113 -19.15 15.50 30.31
C TYR A 113 -20.11 15.92 29.19
N GLU A 114 -21.09 16.74 29.55
CA GLU A 114 -21.90 17.51 28.60
C GLU A 114 -21.15 18.79 28.24
N ILE A 115 -21.14 19.13 26.96
CA ILE A 115 -20.44 20.27 26.39
C ILE A 115 -21.48 21.14 25.72
N ASP A 116 -21.53 22.42 26.11
CA ASP A 116 -22.27 23.41 25.35
C ASP A 116 -21.36 23.94 24.21
N PRO A 117 -21.69 23.66 22.93
CA PRO A 117 -20.85 24.09 21.81
C PRO A 117 -20.75 25.62 21.70
N VAL A 118 -21.77 26.36 22.17
CA VAL A 118 -21.83 27.82 22.06
C VAL A 118 -21.02 28.50 23.17
N SER A 119 -21.24 28.11 24.42
CA SER A 119 -20.54 28.71 25.56
C SER A 119 -19.20 28.05 25.88
N SER A 120 -18.96 26.84 25.35
CA SER A 120 -17.81 25.99 25.68
C SER A 120 -17.66 25.66 27.16
N LEU A 121 -18.76 25.78 27.91
CA LEU A 121 -18.85 25.27 29.26
C LEU A 121 -19.08 23.77 29.22
N THR A 122 -18.52 23.09 30.21
CA THR A 122 -18.69 21.66 30.38
C THR A 122 -19.24 21.35 31.75
N CYS A 123 -20.16 20.41 31.83
CA CYS A 123 -20.72 19.92 33.09
C CYS A 123 -20.61 18.41 33.16
N LYS A 124 -20.17 17.88 34.31
CA LYS A 124 -20.12 16.44 34.50
C LYS A 124 -21.52 15.89 34.75
N ILE A 125 -22.00 15.03 33.85
CA ILE A 125 -23.36 14.47 33.93
C ILE A 125 -23.39 13.04 34.44
N TYR A 126 -22.26 12.33 34.40
CA TYR A 126 -22.16 10.96 34.86
C TYR A 126 -20.82 10.69 35.56
N SER A 127 -20.93 10.07 36.72
CA SER A 127 -19.84 9.48 37.49
C SER A 127 -20.41 8.38 38.38
N SER A 128 -19.60 7.37 38.66
CA SER A 128 -19.88 6.29 39.60
C SER A 128 -18.76 6.19 40.64
N ASP A 129 -19.02 5.50 41.75
CA ASP A 129 -18.00 5.16 42.75
C ASP A 129 -17.07 4.04 42.27
N GLN A 130 -17.45 3.32 41.21
CA GLN A 130 -16.65 2.25 40.62
C GLN A 130 -15.83 2.75 39.43
N ASP A 131 -14.51 2.56 39.49
CA ASP A 131 -13.59 2.97 38.41
C ASP A 131 -13.93 2.34 37.05
N ALA A 132 -14.38 1.09 37.04
CA ALA A 132 -14.78 0.41 35.80
C ALA A 132 -16.01 1.06 35.16
N GLU A 133 -16.91 1.64 35.94
CA GLU A 133 -18.09 2.33 35.42
C GLU A 133 -17.73 3.75 34.95
N ASN A 134 -16.66 4.35 35.48
CA ASN A 134 -16.17 5.67 35.05
C ASN A 134 -15.39 5.63 33.72
N GLU A 135 -14.81 4.50 33.32
CA GLU A 135 -14.16 4.35 32.01
C GLU A 135 -15.22 4.26 30.90
N CYS A 136 -15.53 5.39 30.28
CA CYS A 136 -16.54 5.52 29.24
C CYS A 136 -15.90 5.47 27.85
N TYR A 137 -16.36 4.59 26.96
CA TYR A 137 -15.82 4.41 25.61
C TYR A 137 -16.63 5.17 24.54
N GLY A 138 -17.93 5.39 24.78
CA GLY A 138 -18.80 6.08 23.82
C GLY A 138 -20.10 6.58 24.45
N VAL A 139 -20.74 7.51 23.75
CA VAL A 139 -22.06 8.08 24.12
C VAL A 139 -22.93 8.11 22.87
N ALA A 140 -24.21 7.78 23.01
CA ALA A 140 -25.20 7.94 21.95
C ALA A 140 -26.48 8.58 22.47
N VAL A 141 -27.19 9.30 21.60
CA VAL A 141 -28.46 9.96 21.92
C VAL A 141 -29.52 9.58 20.88
N ASP A 142 -30.64 9.05 21.37
CA ASP A 142 -31.83 8.70 20.57
C ASP A 142 -32.72 9.94 20.31
N VAL A 143 -33.59 9.86 19.30
CA VAL A 143 -34.69 10.80 19.01
C VAL A 143 -35.53 11.12 20.26
N GLY A 144 -35.67 10.14 21.17
CA GLY A 144 -36.32 10.34 22.47
C GLY A 144 -35.53 11.16 23.49
N GLN A 145 -34.38 11.72 23.12
CA GLN A 145 -33.41 12.42 23.98
C GLN A 145 -32.85 11.54 25.12
N ASN A 146 -32.96 10.22 24.99
CA ASN A 146 -32.34 9.30 25.95
C ASN A 146 -30.84 9.25 25.67
N ILE A 147 -30.04 9.33 26.72
CA ILE A 147 -28.58 9.28 26.64
C ILE A 147 -28.13 7.90 27.08
N TYR A 148 -27.31 7.28 26.25
CA TYR A 148 -26.73 5.96 26.47
C TYR A 148 -25.22 6.09 26.59
N ILE A 149 -24.64 5.50 27.63
CA ILE A 149 -23.19 5.51 27.87
C ILE A 149 -22.67 4.08 27.83
N ALA A 150 -21.70 3.86 26.94
CA ALA A 150 -20.90 2.65 26.89
C ALA A 150 -19.73 2.76 27.87
N THR A 151 -19.68 1.88 28.88
CA THR A 151 -18.59 1.84 29.85
C THR A 151 -17.94 0.46 29.91
N LYS A 152 -16.75 0.39 30.51
CA LYS A 152 -16.12 -0.89 30.85
C LYS A 152 -16.98 -1.72 31.81
N GLY A 153 -17.79 -1.07 32.65
CA GLY A 153 -18.69 -1.71 33.61
C GLY A 153 -20.08 -2.06 33.09
N GLY A 154 -20.42 -1.72 31.84
CA GLY A 154 -21.72 -2.01 31.22
C GLY A 154 -22.36 -0.82 30.51
N LEU A 155 -23.64 -0.94 30.16
CA LEU A 155 -24.39 0.14 29.53
C LEU A 155 -25.24 0.89 30.57
N PHE A 156 -25.12 2.22 30.58
CA PHE A 156 -25.93 3.10 31.41
C PHE A 156 -26.88 3.95 30.56
N VAL A 157 -28.09 4.15 31.07
CA VAL A 157 -29.15 4.86 30.38
C VAL A 157 -29.68 5.98 31.27
N ARG A 158 -29.79 7.18 30.71
CA ARG A 158 -30.52 8.30 31.29
C ARG A 158 -31.69 8.66 30.37
N PRO A 159 -32.94 8.55 30.85
CA PRO A 159 -34.09 9.03 30.09
C PRO A 159 -33.98 10.54 29.83
N GLY A 160 -34.39 11.03 28.66
CA GLY A 160 -34.25 12.45 28.33
C GLY A 160 -34.97 13.41 29.29
N LYS A 161 -36.10 12.97 29.86
CA LYS A 161 -36.84 13.72 30.90
C LYS A 161 -36.33 13.44 32.32
N GLY A 162 -35.35 12.56 32.48
CA GLY A 162 -34.83 12.11 33.76
C GLY A 162 -33.46 12.68 34.08
N LYS A 163 -33.12 12.70 35.37
CA LYS A 163 -31.76 13.03 35.86
C LYS A 163 -31.02 11.80 36.41
N ARG A 164 -31.69 10.65 36.52
CA ARG A 164 -31.10 9.44 37.11
C ARG A 164 -30.61 8.49 36.02
N TRP A 165 -29.43 7.94 36.26
CA TRP A 165 -28.84 6.88 35.46
C TRP A 165 -29.31 5.51 35.95
N THR A 166 -29.62 4.63 35.00
CA THR A 166 -30.00 3.23 35.27
C THR A 166 -29.09 2.32 34.46
N LYS A 167 -28.55 1.29 35.10
CA LYS A 167 -27.73 0.27 34.44
C LYS A 167 -28.63 -0.74 33.70
N SER A 168 -28.30 -1.05 32.45
CA SER A 168 -29.02 -2.04 31.65
C SER A 168 -28.49 -3.46 31.94
N ILE A 169 -29.14 -4.16 32.87
CA ILE A 169 -28.68 -5.47 33.40
C ILE A 169 -29.16 -6.67 32.55
N ALA A 170 -30.27 -6.53 31.81
CA ALA A 170 -31.07 -7.65 31.30
C ALA A 170 -30.32 -8.68 30.42
N VAL A 171 -29.33 -8.25 29.63
CA VAL A 171 -28.56 -9.13 28.72
C VAL A 171 -27.07 -8.76 28.68
N LEU A 172 -26.77 -7.48 28.88
CA LEU A 172 -25.41 -6.94 28.83
C LEU A 172 -24.67 -7.08 30.18
N GLY A 173 -25.37 -7.23 31.31
CA GLY A 173 -24.76 -7.45 32.63
C GLY A 173 -23.61 -6.49 32.95
N ASN A 174 -22.44 -7.05 33.27
CA ASN A 174 -21.17 -6.32 33.45
C ASN A 174 -20.21 -6.51 32.26
N LYS A 175 -20.72 -6.88 31.08
CA LYS A 175 -19.89 -6.98 29.87
C LYS A 175 -19.35 -5.59 29.52
N THR A 176 -18.11 -5.54 29.05
CA THR A 176 -17.50 -4.31 28.54
C THR A 176 -18.21 -3.91 27.26
N ILE A 177 -18.66 -2.65 27.21
CA ILE A 177 -19.31 -2.10 26.02
C ILE A 177 -18.31 -1.21 25.30
N ASP A 178 -17.80 -1.66 24.16
CA ASP A 178 -16.78 -0.95 23.40
C ASP A 178 -17.37 0.21 22.58
N TYR A 179 -18.60 0.05 22.07
CA TYR A 179 -19.26 1.06 21.24
C TYR A 179 -20.78 1.09 21.38
N VAL A 180 -21.39 2.26 21.18
CA VAL A 180 -22.84 2.46 21.18
C VAL A 180 -23.24 3.38 20.03
N TYR A 181 -24.32 3.03 19.32
CA TYR A 181 -24.84 3.80 18.18
C TYR A 181 -26.37 3.81 18.20
N ALA A 182 -26.98 4.99 18.00
CA ALA A 182 -28.42 5.17 17.96
C ALA A 182 -28.90 5.50 16.54
N ALA A 183 -29.60 4.57 15.90
CA ALA A 183 -30.22 4.72 14.59
C ALA A 183 -31.70 5.07 14.75
N GLY A 184 -31.99 6.34 14.96
CA GLY A 184 -33.36 6.77 15.29
C GLY A 184 -33.77 6.18 16.65
N THR A 185 -34.74 5.27 16.65
CA THR A 185 -35.23 4.58 17.86
C THR A 185 -34.58 3.23 18.13
N VAL A 186 -33.82 2.70 17.16
CA VAL A 186 -33.12 1.42 17.29
C VAL A 186 -31.71 1.68 17.82
N LEU A 187 -31.32 0.92 18.83
CA LEU A 187 -30.04 1.08 19.50
C LEU A 187 -29.15 -0.14 19.20
N TYR A 188 -27.91 0.12 18.82
CA TYR A 188 -26.88 -0.89 18.58
C TYR A 188 -25.78 -0.73 19.60
N VAL A 189 -25.37 -1.84 20.21
CA VAL A 189 -24.35 -1.88 21.24
C VAL A 189 -23.35 -2.98 20.91
N ALA A 190 -22.09 -2.59 20.77
CA ALA A 190 -20.98 -3.51 20.63
C ALA A 190 -20.47 -3.88 22.01
N ALA A 191 -20.70 -5.13 22.42
CA ALA A 191 -20.06 -5.71 23.58
C ALA A 191 -18.85 -6.55 23.15
N SER A 192 -18.04 -6.98 24.11
CA SER A 192 -16.85 -7.80 23.86
C SER A 192 -17.08 -9.12 23.13
N ASP A 193 -18.33 -9.62 23.06
CA ASP A 193 -18.69 -10.88 22.42
C ASP A 193 -19.55 -10.73 21.16
N GLY A 194 -19.90 -9.50 20.75
CA GLY A 194 -20.68 -9.24 19.54
C GLY A 194 -21.54 -7.98 19.60
N LEU A 195 -22.33 -7.79 18.54
CA LEU A 195 -23.27 -6.67 18.43
C LEU A 195 -24.66 -7.09 18.93
N TYR A 196 -25.26 -6.25 19.75
CA TYR A 196 -26.62 -6.37 20.24
C TYR A 196 -27.47 -5.22 19.73
N ARG A 197 -28.73 -5.50 19.43
CA ARG A 197 -29.74 -4.55 18.99
C ARG A 197 -30.87 -4.47 20.01
N SER A 198 -31.40 -3.28 20.22
CA SER A 198 -32.60 -3.03 21.02
C SER A 198 -33.56 -2.13 20.25
N ARG A 199 -34.85 -2.50 20.22
CA ARG A 199 -35.94 -1.73 19.58
C ARG A 199 -36.84 -1.03 20.60
N ASP A 200 -36.58 -1.19 21.89
CA ASP A 200 -37.47 -0.78 22.98
C ASP A 200 -36.79 0.13 24.02
N LYS A 201 -35.79 0.90 23.56
CA LYS A 201 -35.00 1.84 24.37
C LYS A 201 -34.17 1.15 25.45
N ALA A 202 -33.40 0.13 25.05
CA ALA A 202 -32.46 -0.61 25.90
C ALA A 202 -33.13 -1.45 27.01
N LYS A 203 -34.39 -1.87 26.85
CA LYS A 203 -35.04 -2.75 27.83
C LYS A 203 -34.80 -4.21 27.49
N THR A 204 -34.92 -4.57 26.21
CA THR A 204 -34.61 -5.89 25.68
C THR A 204 -33.53 -5.80 24.62
N TRP A 205 -32.78 -6.89 24.48
CA TRP A 205 -31.61 -6.96 23.62
C TRP A 205 -31.61 -8.28 22.86
N GLU A 206 -31.25 -8.19 21.59
CA GLU A 206 -31.10 -9.31 20.69
C GLU A 206 -29.68 -9.28 20.11
N LYS A 207 -28.98 -10.41 20.12
CA LYS A 207 -27.65 -10.51 19.52
C LYS A 207 -27.79 -10.68 18.01
N VAL A 208 -27.29 -9.71 17.26
CA VAL A 208 -27.46 -9.64 15.79
C VAL A 208 -26.17 -9.94 15.03
N PHE A 209 -25.01 -9.92 15.70
CA PHE A 209 -23.73 -10.22 15.07
C PHE A 209 -22.73 -10.80 16.08
N SER A 210 -21.89 -11.73 15.63
CA SER A 210 -20.75 -12.23 16.38
C SER A 210 -19.59 -12.54 15.45
N LEU A 211 -18.39 -12.11 15.83
CA LEU A 211 -17.16 -12.51 15.17
C LEU A 211 -16.77 -13.90 15.71
N SER A 212 -17.22 -14.98 15.07
CA SER A 212 -16.72 -16.33 15.36
C SER A 212 -15.44 -16.57 14.57
N THR A 213 -14.30 -16.70 15.25
CA THR A 213 -13.09 -17.29 14.68
C THR A 213 -13.36 -18.76 14.37
N GLY A 214 -13.58 -19.07 13.09
CA GLY A 214 -13.67 -20.44 12.56
C GLY A 214 -14.90 -21.24 12.97
N SER A 215 -16.02 -21.11 12.26
CA SER A 215 -17.06 -22.15 12.13
C SER A 215 -18.22 -21.66 11.23
N SER A 216 -17.97 -21.54 9.92
CA SER A 216 -18.99 -21.70 8.86
C SER A 216 -18.33 -21.77 7.48
N ARG A 217 -17.27 -22.58 7.39
CA ARG A 217 -16.75 -23.07 6.12
C ARG A 217 -16.28 -24.51 6.34
N GLU A 218 -17.26 -25.39 6.57
CA GLU A 218 -17.06 -26.81 6.27
C GLU A 218 -16.88 -26.89 4.75
N GLU A 219 -15.62 -27.07 4.33
CA GLU A 219 -15.12 -27.64 3.08
C GLU A 219 -13.79 -26.97 2.70
N ALA A 220 -12.71 -27.50 3.28
CA ALA A 220 -11.47 -27.91 2.61
C ALA A 220 -10.35 -27.96 3.67
N ALA A 221 -10.00 -29.18 4.07
CA ALA A 221 -8.69 -29.52 4.61
C ALA A 221 -7.62 -29.14 3.56
N GLU A 222 -6.36 -28.80 3.85
CA GLU A 222 -5.39 -29.18 4.88
C GLU A 222 -4.31 -28.07 4.85
N ASP A 223 -3.51 -27.99 5.92
CA ASP A 223 -2.23 -27.25 6.01
C ASP A 223 -2.28 -25.72 6.17
N GLU A 224 -2.10 -25.27 7.42
CA GLU A 224 -1.10 -24.27 7.86
C GLU A 224 -1.42 -23.83 9.31
N GLU A 225 -1.17 -24.74 10.27
CA GLU A 225 -0.98 -24.36 11.67
C GLU A 225 0.50 -23.98 11.87
N GLU A 226 0.85 -22.70 11.66
CA GLU A 226 2.01 -22.07 12.32
C GLU A 226 2.01 -20.55 12.05
N ASN A 227 1.30 -19.80 12.89
CA ASN A 227 1.64 -18.46 13.39
C ASN A 227 0.43 -17.86 14.12
N ALA A 228 0.20 -18.32 15.35
CA ALA A 228 -0.67 -17.64 16.29
C ALA A 228 0.04 -16.37 16.79
N GLU A 229 0.06 -15.33 15.96
CA GLU A 229 0.44 -13.98 16.39
C GLU A 229 -0.61 -13.45 17.38
N GLU A 230 -0.10 -12.82 18.43
CA GLU A 230 -0.77 -12.23 19.59
C GLU A 230 -2.27 -11.87 19.42
N GLY A 231 -3.13 -12.62 20.13
CA GLY A 231 -4.43 -12.15 20.63
C GLY A 231 -5.25 -11.29 19.67
N VAL A 232 -5.81 -11.91 18.61
CA VAL A 232 -6.84 -11.27 17.77
C VAL A 232 -8.07 -10.99 18.63
N SER A 233 -8.11 -9.80 19.21
CA SER A 233 -9.26 -9.30 19.95
C SER A 233 -10.36 -9.00 18.93
N ASN A 234 -11.39 -9.85 18.89
CA ASN A 234 -12.58 -9.69 18.07
C ASN A 234 -13.41 -8.48 18.54
N ARG A 235 -12.92 -7.28 18.20
CA ARG A 235 -13.53 -6.00 18.56
C ARG A 235 -14.28 -5.39 17.38
N ILE A 236 -15.42 -4.78 17.72
CA ILE A 236 -16.18 -3.89 16.86
C ILE A 236 -15.80 -2.47 17.29
N TYR A 237 -15.22 -1.70 16.38
CA TYR A 237 -14.67 -0.38 16.66
C TYR A 237 -15.69 0.74 16.43
N ALA A 238 -16.53 0.59 15.41
CA ALA A 238 -17.55 1.56 15.07
C ALA A 238 -18.74 0.89 14.39
N ALA A 239 -19.90 1.52 14.53
CA ALA A 239 -21.13 1.20 13.83
C ALA A 239 -21.74 2.51 13.31
N MET A 240 -22.21 2.47 12.07
CA MET A 240 -22.83 3.62 11.41
C MET A 240 -24.08 3.16 10.66
N GLY A 241 -25.10 4.00 10.61
CA GLY A 241 -26.33 3.75 9.86
C GLY A 241 -26.58 4.85 8.84
N GLU A 242 -27.08 4.46 7.68
CA GLU A 242 -27.66 5.36 6.69
C GLU A 242 -29.11 5.70 7.10
N LYS A 243 -29.47 6.98 7.05
CA LYS A 243 -30.86 7.42 7.29
C LYS A 243 -31.70 7.08 6.05
N GLY A 244 -32.29 5.89 6.03
CA GLY A 244 -33.20 5.40 5.01
C GLY A 244 -34.07 4.26 5.53
N THR A 245 -35.13 3.90 4.81
CA THR A 245 -35.98 2.73 5.11
C THR A 245 -35.85 1.70 3.96
N PRO A 246 -35.30 0.49 4.19
CA PRO A 246 -34.68 0.02 5.44
C PRO A 246 -33.34 0.72 5.73
N SER A 247 -32.97 0.83 7.01
CA SER A 247 -31.71 1.47 7.40
C SER A 247 -30.55 0.52 7.16
N THR A 248 -29.65 0.89 6.24
CA THR A 248 -28.38 0.18 6.04
C THR A 248 -27.45 0.45 7.21
N ILE A 249 -26.78 -0.57 7.73
CA ILE A 249 -25.81 -0.46 8.83
C ILE A 249 -24.47 -0.98 8.37
N TYR A 250 -23.42 -0.23 8.70
CA TYR A 250 -22.03 -0.58 8.46
C TYR A 250 -21.33 -0.81 9.79
N LEU A 251 -20.53 -1.86 9.88
CA LEU A 251 -19.69 -2.17 11.03
C LEU A 251 -18.22 -2.11 10.63
N ALA A 252 -17.43 -1.42 11.45
CA ALA A 252 -15.99 -1.45 11.43
C ALA A 252 -15.50 -2.46 12.48
N THR A 253 -14.77 -3.50 12.04
CA THR A 253 -14.29 -4.54 12.95
C THR A 253 -12.80 -4.81 12.76
N SER A 254 -12.21 -5.50 13.73
CA SER A 254 -10.85 -6.04 13.65
C SER A 254 -10.58 -7.00 12.49
N LEU A 255 -11.63 -7.60 11.90
CA LEU A 255 -11.54 -8.57 10.79
C LEU A 255 -12.03 -8.03 9.44
N GLY A 256 -12.47 -6.78 9.39
CA GLY A 256 -12.97 -6.14 8.18
C GLY A 256 -14.22 -5.31 8.40
N GLY A 257 -14.80 -4.83 7.30
CA GLY A 257 -16.07 -4.13 7.29
C GLY A 257 -17.23 -5.09 7.01
N PHE A 258 -18.37 -4.88 7.65
CA PHE A 258 -19.60 -5.61 7.36
C PHE A 258 -20.73 -4.63 7.07
N ARG A 259 -21.65 -5.01 6.19
CA ARG A 259 -22.85 -4.25 5.84
C ARG A 259 -24.09 -5.10 6.05
N SER A 260 -25.10 -4.54 6.69
CA SER A 260 -26.45 -5.09 6.76
C SER A 260 -27.41 -4.13 6.08
N ARG A 261 -28.34 -4.66 5.27
CA ARG A 261 -29.40 -3.89 4.58
C ARG A 261 -30.76 -4.01 5.26
N ASP A 262 -30.83 -4.76 6.35
CA ASP A 262 -32.06 -5.20 7.01
C ASP A 262 -31.97 -5.03 8.53
N GLU A 263 -31.35 -3.95 9.01
CA GLU A 263 -31.26 -3.63 10.45
C GLU A 263 -30.53 -4.71 11.29
N GLY A 264 -29.57 -5.40 10.69
CA GLY A 264 -28.73 -6.40 11.34
C GLY A 264 -29.28 -7.83 11.33
N GLU A 265 -30.33 -8.13 10.57
CA GLU A 265 -30.80 -9.53 10.42
C GLU A 265 -29.81 -10.34 9.59
N THR A 266 -29.28 -9.76 8.51
CA THR A 266 -28.24 -10.38 7.67
C THR A 266 -27.05 -9.45 7.48
N TRP A 267 -25.87 -10.05 7.32
CA TRP A 267 -24.60 -9.35 7.20
C TRP A 267 -23.83 -9.84 5.98
N GLU A 268 -23.39 -8.88 5.17
CA GLU A 268 -22.49 -9.08 4.03
C GLU A 268 -21.13 -8.52 4.38
N SER A 269 -20.06 -9.27 4.16
CA SER A 269 -18.70 -8.74 4.29
C SER A 269 -18.44 -7.73 3.17
N LEU A 270 -17.88 -6.58 3.52
CA LEU A 270 -17.32 -5.65 2.53
C LEU A 270 -16.07 -6.27 1.92
N PRO A 271 -15.75 -5.95 0.65
CA PRO A 271 -14.55 -6.45 0.00
C PRO A 271 -13.31 -6.08 0.82
N LEU A 272 -12.34 -6.99 0.89
CA LEU A 272 -11.03 -6.71 1.50
C LEU A 272 -9.99 -6.27 0.46
N THR A 273 -10.32 -6.42 -0.83
CA THR A 273 -9.45 -6.05 -1.94
C THR A 273 -9.12 -4.57 -1.88
N GLY A 274 -7.82 -4.25 -1.87
CA GLY A 274 -7.32 -2.88 -1.78
C GLY A 274 -7.22 -2.30 -0.37
N LEU A 275 -7.49 -3.07 0.68
CA LEU A 275 -7.19 -2.70 2.07
C LEU A 275 -5.85 -3.31 2.52
N ASP A 276 -4.91 -2.47 2.92
CA ASP A 276 -3.59 -2.92 3.43
C ASP A 276 -3.64 -3.48 4.86
N SER A 277 -4.78 -3.35 5.54
CA SER A 277 -5.01 -3.84 6.90
C SER A 277 -6.43 -4.39 7.00
N LYS A 278 -6.56 -5.60 7.54
CA LYS A 278 -7.87 -6.23 7.78
C LYS A 278 -8.72 -5.45 8.81
N GLY A 279 -8.07 -4.77 9.77
CA GLY A 279 -8.78 -4.01 10.80
C GLY A 279 -9.22 -2.64 10.31
N ILE A 280 -10.54 -2.42 10.25
CA ILE A 280 -11.15 -1.11 10.03
C ILE A 280 -11.48 -0.50 11.40
N LEU A 281 -10.91 0.67 11.69
CA LEU A 281 -11.04 1.35 12.98
C LEU A 281 -12.23 2.30 13.00
N ASP A 282 -12.54 2.94 11.88
CA ASP A 282 -13.68 3.84 11.77
C ASP A 282 -14.23 3.87 10.33
N LEU A 283 -15.50 4.21 10.18
CA LEU A 283 -16.21 4.27 8.90
C LEU A 283 -17.04 5.55 8.81
N ILE A 284 -16.96 6.24 7.67
CA ILE A 284 -17.84 7.38 7.37
C ILE A 284 -18.49 7.21 6.00
N LEU A 285 -19.75 7.61 5.90
CA LEU A 285 -20.52 7.61 4.66
C LEU A 285 -20.76 9.06 4.23
N SER A 286 -20.31 9.40 3.02
CA SER A 286 -20.73 10.64 2.36
C SER A 286 -22.08 10.42 1.71
N VAL A 287 -23.14 10.96 2.30
CA VAL A 287 -24.51 10.85 1.77
C VAL A 287 -24.67 11.61 0.44
N SER A 288 -23.99 12.76 0.30
CA SER A 288 -24.02 13.56 -0.94
C SER A 288 -23.44 12.81 -2.13
N ARG A 289 -22.42 11.97 -1.92
CA ARG A 289 -21.72 11.24 -2.99
C ARG A 289 -22.01 9.74 -3.03
N GLY A 290 -22.69 9.19 -2.03
CA GLY A 290 -22.89 7.75 -1.89
C GLY A 290 -21.59 6.96 -1.69
N ALA A 291 -20.52 7.61 -1.20
CA ALA A 291 -19.20 7.02 -1.05
C ALA A 291 -18.92 6.64 0.41
N LEU A 292 -18.42 5.42 0.63
CA LEU A 292 -17.99 4.93 1.94
C LEU A 292 -16.48 5.10 2.09
N TYR A 293 -16.06 5.62 3.23
CA TYR A 293 -14.66 5.80 3.59
C TYR A 293 -14.33 5.01 4.86
N ALA A 294 -13.14 4.41 4.88
CA ALA A 294 -12.65 3.61 5.99
C ALA A 294 -11.30 4.14 6.49
N ALA A 295 -11.14 4.26 7.81
CA ALA A 295 -9.84 4.44 8.43
C ALA A 295 -9.33 3.09 8.92
N THR A 296 -8.09 2.80 8.57
CA THR A 296 -7.35 1.66 9.09
C THR A 296 -6.11 2.15 9.82
N LYS A 297 -5.32 1.23 10.37
CA LYS A 297 -4.02 1.58 10.99
C LYS A 297 -3.03 2.23 10.00
N ASN A 298 -3.19 1.98 8.70
CA ASN A 298 -2.21 2.33 7.67
C ASN A 298 -2.72 3.35 6.63
N GLY A 299 -3.97 3.83 6.79
CA GLY A 299 -4.45 4.91 5.95
C GLY A 299 -5.96 5.04 5.91
N VAL A 300 -6.40 5.99 5.08
CA VAL A 300 -7.79 6.25 4.76
C VAL A 300 -8.08 5.78 3.35
N PHE A 301 -9.15 5.00 3.21
CA PHE A 301 -9.56 4.32 2.00
C PHE A 301 -10.97 4.73 1.62
N ARG A 302 -11.30 4.71 0.33
CA ARG A 302 -12.65 4.87 -0.21
C ARG A 302 -13.08 3.61 -0.93
N MET A 303 -14.33 3.23 -0.77
CA MET A 303 -14.92 2.11 -1.48
C MET A 303 -15.26 2.54 -2.91
N ASP A 304 -14.62 1.91 -3.89
CA ASP A 304 -14.79 2.13 -5.33
C ASP A 304 -15.28 0.82 -5.98
N GLY A 305 -16.60 0.68 -6.15
CA GLY A 305 -17.21 -0.51 -6.74
C GLY A 305 -16.99 -1.76 -5.85
N ASP A 306 -16.14 -2.67 -6.31
CA ASP A 306 -15.86 -3.97 -5.67
C ASP A 306 -14.57 -3.98 -4.82
N GLY A 307 -13.93 -2.83 -4.62
CA GLY A 307 -12.68 -2.73 -3.84
C GLY A 307 -12.50 -1.40 -3.13
N TRP A 308 -11.39 -1.28 -2.42
CA TRP A 308 -10.99 -0.05 -1.74
C TRP A 308 -9.83 0.61 -2.48
N SER A 309 -9.85 1.94 -2.57
CA SER A 309 -8.73 2.73 -3.05
C SER A 309 -8.21 3.64 -1.95
N VAL A 310 -6.89 3.74 -1.85
CA VAL A 310 -6.24 4.63 -0.89
C VAL A 310 -6.52 6.08 -1.28
N ILE A 311 -6.92 6.88 -0.30
CA ILE A 311 -6.96 8.34 -0.40
C ILE A 311 -5.75 8.94 0.27
N ALA A 312 -5.39 8.42 1.44
CA ALA A 312 -4.30 8.96 2.25
C ALA A 312 -3.53 7.84 2.96
N PRO A 313 -2.25 7.62 2.63
CA PRO A 313 -1.38 6.70 3.36
C PRO A 313 -0.95 7.35 4.67
N LEU A 314 -1.75 7.20 5.72
CA LEU A 314 -1.53 7.75 7.05
C LEU A 314 -1.32 6.64 8.07
N ASN A 315 -0.36 6.84 8.97
CA ASN A 315 -0.12 5.89 10.04
C ASN A 315 -0.92 6.24 11.30
N ALA A 316 -1.46 5.19 11.95
CA ALA A 316 -2.16 5.23 13.22
C ALA A 316 -3.35 6.20 13.24
N CYS A 317 -4.27 6.05 12.27
CA CYS A 317 -5.57 6.71 12.27
C CYS A 317 -6.46 6.16 13.39
N HIS A 318 -7.24 7.03 14.04
CA HIS A 318 -8.17 6.64 15.11
C HIS A 318 -9.62 6.99 14.82
N GLY A 319 -9.87 8.07 14.07
CA GLY A 319 -11.23 8.51 13.76
C GLY A 319 -11.31 9.42 12.54
N LEU A 320 -12.49 9.44 11.93
CA LEU A 320 -12.81 10.14 10.70
C LEU A 320 -14.05 11.01 10.85
N VAL A 321 -14.03 12.20 10.25
CA VAL A 321 -15.19 13.09 10.19
C VAL A 321 -15.26 13.75 8.82
N LEU A 322 -16.46 13.81 8.23
CA LEU A 322 -16.73 14.55 7.00
C LEU A 322 -17.37 15.90 7.33
N ILE A 323 -16.74 17.00 6.93
CA ILE A 323 -17.21 18.38 7.12
C ILE A 323 -17.06 19.12 5.80
N ASN A 324 -18.15 19.65 5.24
CA ASN A 324 -18.12 20.50 4.04
C ASN A 324 -17.29 19.88 2.88
N GLU A 325 -17.52 18.60 2.59
CA GLU A 325 -16.79 17.84 1.56
C GLU A 325 -15.28 17.72 1.79
N LYS A 326 -14.82 18.02 3.01
CA LYS A 326 -13.47 17.72 3.50
C LYS A 326 -13.53 16.61 4.53
N ILE A 327 -12.65 15.64 4.39
CA ILE A 327 -12.45 14.59 5.39
C ILE A 327 -11.39 15.09 6.37
N PHE A 328 -11.66 14.95 7.66
CA PHE A 328 -10.71 15.21 8.72
C PHE A 328 -10.36 13.88 9.39
N VAL A 329 -9.07 13.66 9.62
CA VAL A 329 -8.54 12.41 10.15
C VAL A 329 -7.73 12.70 11.40
N ALA A 330 -8.11 12.07 12.50
CA ALA A 330 -7.32 12.07 13.73
C ALA A 330 -6.29 10.94 13.66
N THR A 331 -5.00 11.29 13.72
CA THR A 331 -3.89 10.33 13.83
C THR A 331 -3.10 10.57 15.10
N SER A 332 -2.30 9.60 15.51
CA SER A 332 -1.39 9.76 16.65
C SER A 332 -0.34 10.89 16.45
N MET A 333 -0.08 11.30 15.21
CA MET A 333 0.89 12.35 14.88
C MET A 333 0.24 13.74 14.74
N GLY A 334 -1.09 13.82 14.71
CA GLY A 334 -1.82 15.06 14.51
C GLY A 334 -3.08 14.87 13.69
N ILE A 335 -3.65 15.98 13.23
CA ILE A 335 -4.91 16.00 12.49
C ILE A 335 -4.64 16.46 11.08
N TYR A 336 -5.21 15.75 10.12
CA TYR A 336 -5.04 16.00 8.70
C TYR A 336 -6.41 16.27 8.07
N ALA A 337 -6.46 17.17 7.10
CA ALA A 337 -7.64 17.45 6.29
C ALA A 337 -7.37 17.15 4.82
N PHE A 338 -8.40 16.66 4.14
CA PHE A 338 -8.37 16.21 2.74
C PHE A 338 -9.61 16.76 2.04
N GLU A 339 -9.44 17.42 0.90
CA GLU A 339 -10.57 17.74 0.02
C GLU A 339 -10.95 16.51 -0.80
N VAL A 340 -12.24 16.19 -0.84
CA VAL A 340 -12.73 15.14 -1.73
C VAL A 340 -12.88 15.77 -3.12
N ASN A 341 -11.80 15.80 -3.91
CA ASN A 341 -11.83 16.31 -5.29
C ASN A 341 -12.12 15.17 -6.29
N ASP A 342 -13.12 15.38 -7.16
CA ASP A 342 -13.48 14.46 -8.26
C ASP A 342 -12.36 14.35 -9.33
N GLY A 343 -11.43 15.30 -9.35
CA GLY A 343 -10.32 15.37 -10.33
C GLY A 343 -9.25 14.28 -10.17
N ASN A 344 -9.29 13.49 -9.09
CA ASN A 344 -8.41 12.34 -8.96
C ASN A 344 -8.71 11.27 -10.02
N ASP A 345 -9.89 11.25 -10.65
CA ASP A 345 -10.15 10.35 -11.77
C ASP A 345 -9.41 10.78 -13.06
N GLU A 346 -9.22 12.08 -13.33
CA GLU A 346 -8.49 12.55 -14.52
C GLU A 346 -6.97 12.42 -14.36
N ILE A 347 -6.44 12.66 -13.15
CA ILE A 347 -5.01 12.41 -12.84
C ILE A 347 -4.74 10.90 -12.73
N ARG A 348 -5.69 10.09 -12.25
CA ARG A 348 -5.61 8.62 -12.32
C ARG A 348 -5.67 8.13 -13.76
N ILE A 349 -6.40 8.79 -14.67
CA ILE A 349 -6.38 8.47 -16.10
C ILE A 349 -5.04 8.86 -16.73
N SER A 350 -4.37 9.94 -16.32
CA SER A 350 -3.05 10.31 -16.87
C SER A 350 -1.91 9.46 -16.30
N ILE A 351 -1.90 9.18 -14.98
CA ILE A 351 -0.94 8.24 -14.36
C ILE A 351 -1.22 6.83 -14.86
N ASN A 352 -2.46 6.34 -14.90
CA ASN A 352 -2.75 5.06 -15.54
C ASN A 352 -2.53 5.08 -17.06
N LYS A 353 -2.53 6.23 -17.75
CA LYS A 353 -2.14 6.26 -19.17
C LYS A 353 -0.64 6.10 -19.35
N ASP A 354 0.17 6.78 -18.53
CA ASP A 354 1.63 6.62 -18.57
C ASP A 354 2.05 5.22 -18.08
N THR A 355 1.40 4.66 -17.04
CA THR A 355 1.71 3.31 -16.52
C THR A 355 1.03 2.18 -17.34
N LYS A 356 -0.09 2.44 -18.04
CA LYS A 356 -0.65 1.47 -19.03
C LYS A 356 0.14 1.47 -20.33
N GLN A 357 0.67 2.60 -20.78
CA GLN A 357 1.55 2.63 -21.96
C GLN A 357 2.81 1.78 -21.76
N ASP A 358 3.39 1.78 -20.55
CA ASP A 358 4.58 0.96 -20.24
C ASP A 358 4.27 -0.51 -19.91
N SER A 359 3.03 -0.86 -19.51
CA SER A 359 2.65 -2.24 -19.15
C SER A 359 2.00 -3.05 -20.28
N GLU A 360 1.47 -2.41 -21.32
CA GLU A 360 0.88 -3.13 -22.46
C GLU A 360 1.92 -3.73 -23.42
N TYR A 361 3.19 -3.31 -23.35
CA TYR A 361 4.23 -3.74 -24.28
C TYR A 361 5.48 -4.30 -23.61
N GLU A 362 5.33 -5.29 -22.73
CA GLU A 362 6.48 -6.04 -22.21
C GLU A 362 6.75 -7.30 -23.07
N PRO A 363 7.97 -7.49 -23.63
CA PRO A 363 8.28 -8.68 -24.39
C PRO A 363 8.17 -9.93 -23.52
N THR A 364 7.81 -11.05 -24.15
CA THR A 364 7.70 -12.32 -23.46
C THR A 364 9.06 -12.81 -22.99
N ILE A 365 9.10 -13.62 -21.93
CA ILE A 365 10.35 -14.22 -21.45
C ILE A 365 11.10 -14.99 -22.56
N GLN A 366 10.37 -15.62 -23.50
CA GLN A 366 10.98 -16.33 -24.62
C GLN A 366 11.75 -15.39 -25.55
N GLU A 367 11.21 -14.21 -25.83
CA GLU A 367 11.88 -13.19 -26.65
C GLU A 367 13.11 -12.65 -25.95
N VAL A 368 13.03 -12.39 -24.64
CA VAL A 368 14.19 -11.94 -23.84
C VAL A 368 15.29 -13.00 -23.85
N GLN A 369 14.95 -14.27 -23.65
CA GLN A 369 15.93 -15.37 -23.72
C GLN A 369 16.58 -15.49 -25.11
N GLN A 370 15.84 -15.25 -26.19
CA GLN A 370 16.41 -15.21 -27.55
C GLN A 370 17.36 -14.02 -27.75
N MET A 371 17.05 -12.84 -27.21
CA MET A 371 17.95 -11.68 -27.25
C MET A 371 19.27 -11.99 -26.54
N VAL A 372 19.20 -12.62 -25.38
CA VAL A 372 20.37 -13.07 -24.60
C VAL A 372 21.19 -14.10 -25.37
N ILE A 373 20.56 -15.15 -25.91
CA ILE A 373 21.26 -16.19 -26.69
C ILE A 373 21.99 -15.58 -27.88
N ARG A 374 21.35 -14.61 -28.56
CA ARG A 374 21.93 -13.93 -29.71
C ARG A 374 23.09 -13.02 -29.33
N TYR A 375 22.98 -12.26 -28.24
CA TYR A 375 24.01 -11.32 -27.80
C TYR A 375 25.24 -12.02 -27.21
N CYS A 376 25.02 -13.01 -26.35
CA CYS A 376 26.10 -13.81 -25.76
C CYS A 376 26.66 -14.86 -26.72
N ASP A 377 26.06 -15.01 -27.92
CA ASP A 377 26.46 -15.96 -28.96
C ASP A 377 26.52 -17.41 -28.43
N VAL A 378 25.54 -17.81 -27.61
CA VAL A 378 25.44 -19.11 -26.92
C VAL A 378 24.41 -20.05 -27.56
N SER A 379 24.29 -20.01 -28.88
CA SER A 379 23.36 -20.87 -29.63
C SER A 379 23.85 -22.32 -29.73
N ASN A 380 22.91 -23.27 -29.73
CA ASN A 380 23.23 -24.69 -29.93
C ASN A 380 23.79 -24.97 -31.33
N ASP A 381 23.38 -24.18 -32.33
CA ASP A 381 23.81 -24.36 -33.72
C ASP A 381 25.31 -24.14 -33.90
N LYS A 382 25.92 -23.32 -33.03
CA LYS A 382 27.37 -23.08 -33.03
C LYS A 382 28.18 -24.31 -32.63
N ILE A 383 27.67 -25.11 -31.69
CA ILE A 383 28.32 -26.38 -31.31
C ILE A 383 28.27 -27.33 -32.52
N ALA A 384 27.12 -27.40 -33.19
CA ALA A 384 26.98 -28.21 -34.40
C ALA A 384 27.87 -27.74 -35.56
N SER A 385 28.08 -26.43 -35.73
CA SER A 385 28.98 -25.89 -36.75
C SER A 385 30.44 -26.24 -36.47
N TRP A 386 30.91 -26.17 -35.22
CA TRP A 386 32.26 -26.60 -34.86
C TRP A 386 32.52 -28.08 -35.15
N HIS A 387 31.55 -28.95 -34.84
CA HIS A 387 31.65 -30.37 -35.19
C HIS A 387 31.63 -30.61 -36.71
N LYS A 388 30.96 -29.75 -37.48
CA LYS A 388 30.95 -29.82 -38.94
C LYS A 388 32.28 -29.34 -39.53
N GLU A 389 32.79 -28.20 -39.07
CA GLU A 389 34.07 -27.62 -39.49
C GLU A 389 35.25 -28.56 -39.17
N ALA A 390 35.26 -29.17 -37.97
CA ALA A 390 36.26 -30.15 -37.59
C ALA A 390 36.25 -31.39 -38.51
N ARG A 391 35.07 -31.86 -38.94
CA ARG A 391 34.96 -32.97 -39.91
C ARG A 391 35.39 -32.57 -41.32
N VAL A 392 35.15 -31.32 -41.72
CA VAL A 392 35.57 -30.81 -43.04
C VAL A 392 37.08 -30.60 -43.11
N LYS A 393 37.74 -30.25 -42.00
CA LYS A 393 39.22 -30.13 -41.90
C LYS A 393 39.93 -31.42 -42.34
N ALA A 394 39.40 -32.59 -41.99
CA ALA A 394 39.97 -33.88 -42.40
C ALA A 394 40.02 -34.10 -43.92
N PHE A 395 39.23 -33.35 -44.71
CA PHE A 395 39.24 -33.40 -46.18
C PHE A 395 40.21 -32.39 -46.81
N LEU A 396 40.69 -31.41 -46.05
CA LEU A 396 41.63 -30.40 -46.54
C LEU A 396 43.06 -30.90 -46.32
N PRO A 397 43.85 -31.07 -47.39
CA PRO A 397 45.25 -31.45 -47.22
C PRO A 397 46.07 -30.27 -46.72
N ASP A 398 47.10 -30.56 -45.93
CA ASP A 398 48.12 -29.57 -45.63
C ASP A 398 49.03 -29.39 -46.85
N LEU A 399 49.17 -28.14 -47.30
CA LEU A 399 49.94 -27.77 -48.48
C LEU A 399 51.22 -27.08 -48.03
N SER A 400 52.36 -27.71 -48.27
CA SER A 400 53.67 -27.08 -48.06
C SER A 400 54.38 -26.84 -49.39
N PHE A 401 54.79 -25.59 -49.60
CA PHE A 401 55.57 -25.16 -50.75
C PHE A 401 57.01 -24.89 -50.31
N GLY A 402 57.94 -25.67 -50.84
CA GLY A 402 59.37 -25.50 -50.61
C GLY A 402 60.05 -24.94 -51.86
N TYR A 403 60.91 -23.92 -51.65
CA TYR A 403 61.81 -23.40 -52.67
C TYR A 403 63.21 -23.27 -52.05
N GLY A 404 64.18 -24.08 -52.51
CA GLY A 404 65.52 -24.05 -51.91
C GLY A 404 66.52 -25.02 -52.53
N ASN A 405 67.80 -24.68 -52.39
CA ASN A 405 68.93 -25.35 -53.00
C ASN A 405 69.31 -26.65 -52.26
N ASN A 406 69.35 -27.77 -52.98
CA ASN A 406 70.03 -28.97 -52.51
C ASN A 406 71.54 -28.80 -52.66
N VAL A 407 72.28 -28.65 -51.54
CA VAL A 407 73.75 -28.68 -51.54
C VAL A 407 74.22 -30.11 -51.31
N TYR A 408 74.85 -30.73 -52.31
CA TYR A 408 75.53 -32.01 -52.16
C TYR A 408 77.04 -31.86 -52.36
N GLY A 409 77.79 -32.15 -51.30
CA GLY A 409 79.15 -32.74 -51.33
C GLY A 409 80.31 -31.95 -51.93
N SER A 410 81.35 -31.73 -51.13
CA SER A 410 82.66 -31.24 -51.58
C SER A 410 83.56 -32.39 -52.04
N TYR A 411 84.11 -32.29 -53.25
CA TYR A 411 85.37 -32.93 -53.62
C TYR A 411 86.20 -31.93 -54.45
N ASN A 412 87.41 -31.61 -53.99
CA ASN A 412 88.34 -30.66 -54.63
C ASN A 412 87.87 -29.19 -54.79
N GLY A 413 87.09 -28.65 -53.85
CA GLY A 413 86.91 -27.20 -53.70
C GLY A 413 86.07 -26.51 -54.80
N ILE A 414 85.36 -27.26 -55.64
CA ILE A 414 84.40 -26.72 -56.61
C ILE A 414 82.99 -26.89 -56.04
N PHE A 415 82.25 -25.79 -55.93
CA PHE A 415 80.85 -25.79 -55.51
C PHE A 415 79.95 -25.90 -56.74
N ALA A 416 79.18 -26.99 -56.85
CA ALA A 416 78.10 -27.10 -57.83
C ALA A 416 76.77 -26.80 -57.13
N VAL A 417 76.09 -25.74 -57.56
CA VAL A 417 74.72 -25.45 -57.15
C VAL A 417 73.80 -26.25 -58.08
N GLY A 418 73.05 -27.21 -57.52
CA GLY A 418 72.00 -27.90 -58.27
C GLY A 418 70.90 -26.93 -58.73
N PRO A 419 70.13 -27.27 -59.78
CA PRO A 419 69.07 -26.39 -60.28
C PRO A 419 68.02 -26.06 -59.21
N ASN A 420 67.39 -24.88 -59.34
CA ASN A 420 66.32 -24.44 -58.44
C ASN A 420 65.10 -25.36 -58.59
N ASP A 421 64.94 -26.31 -57.68
CA ASP A 421 63.79 -27.20 -57.67
C ASP A 421 62.69 -26.65 -56.75
N TRP A 422 61.45 -26.65 -57.25
CA TRP A 422 60.25 -26.35 -56.47
C TRP A 422 59.63 -27.67 -56.04
N GLN A 423 59.22 -27.76 -54.77
CA GLN A 423 58.56 -28.94 -54.22
C GLN A 423 57.21 -28.53 -53.64
N VAL A 424 56.16 -29.23 -54.06
CA VAL A 424 54.81 -29.12 -53.50
C VAL A 424 54.51 -30.42 -52.81
N ASN A 425 54.41 -30.39 -51.48
CA ASN A 425 54.02 -31.53 -50.68
C ASN A 425 52.59 -31.33 -50.20
N LEU A 426 51.83 -32.40 -50.28
CA LEU A 426 50.42 -32.41 -49.95
C LEU A 426 50.14 -33.64 -49.09
N SER A 427 49.77 -33.41 -47.83
CA SER A 427 49.59 -34.47 -46.83
C SER A 427 48.17 -34.48 -46.27
N TRP A 428 47.60 -35.68 -46.14
CA TRP A 428 46.29 -35.89 -45.52
C TRP A 428 46.43 -36.72 -44.25
N GLU A 429 45.76 -36.29 -43.19
CA GLU A 429 45.67 -37.03 -41.92
C GLU A 429 44.35 -37.81 -41.86
N LEU A 430 44.30 -38.97 -42.53
CA LEU A 430 43.07 -39.78 -42.62
C LEU A 430 42.59 -40.34 -41.26
N GLY A 431 43.44 -40.33 -40.23
CA GLY A 431 43.07 -40.72 -38.86
C GLY A 431 42.04 -39.78 -38.22
N ASP A 432 42.09 -38.49 -38.57
CA ASP A 432 41.15 -37.47 -38.10
C ASP A 432 39.72 -37.68 -38.62
N LEU A 433 39.55 -38.51 -39.64
CA LEU A 433 38.24 -38.95 -40.13
C LEU A 433 37.53 -39.87 -39.13
N ILE A 434 38.30 -40.68 -38.40
CA ILE A 434 37.76 -41.62 -37.39
C ILE A 434 37.71 -40.95 -36.02
N TYR A 435 38.79 -40.29 -35.61
CA TYR A 435 38.88 -39.58 -34.33
C TYR A 435 39.91 -38.45 -34.41
N SER A 436 39.46 -37.20 -34.22
CA SER A 436 40.36 -36.05 -34.20
C SER A 436 40.65 -35.62 -32.75
N PRO A 437 41.90 -35.34 -32.38
CA PRO A 437 42.25 -34.84 -31.04
C PRO A 437 41.57 -33.51 -30.69
N ASP A 438 41.14 -32.74 -31.71
CA ASP A 438 40.38 -31.50 -31.54
C ASP A 438 39.01 -31.75 -30.89
N GLN A 439 38.45 -32.97 -30.97
CA GLN A 439 37.16 -33.34 -30.36
C GLN A 439 37.14 -33.13 -28.84
N THR A 440 38.24 -33.44 -28.14
CA THR A 440 38.36 -33.22 -26.68
C THR A 440 38.29 -31.73 -26.34
N SER A 441 38.92 -30.88 -27.17
CA SER A 441 38.90 -29.43 -26.97
C SER A 441 37.51 -28.84 -27.26
N ILE A 442 36.79 -29.40 -28.24
CA ILE A 442 35.42 -29.04 -28.58
C ILE A 442 34.46 -29.46 -27.46
N ASP A 443 34.64 -30.64 -26.85
CA ASP A 443 33.82 -31.08 -25.71
C ASP A 443 33.99 -30.18 -24.47
N VAL A 444 35.24 -29.77 -24.17
CA VAL A 444 35.50 -28.83 -23.07
C VAL A 444 34.83 -27.47 -23.36
N ARG A 445 34.96 -26.96 -24.59
CA ARG A 445 34.35 -25.67 -24.99
C ARG A 445 32.82 -25.76 -25.03
N SER A 446 32.24 -26.86 -25.52
CA SER A 446 30.79 -27.06 -25.56
C SER A 446 30.22 -27.10 -24.15
N ARG A 447 30.89 -27.78 -23.21
CA ARG A 447 30.50 -27.82 -21.80
C ARG A 447 30.52 -26.43 -21.15
N LEU A 448 31.61 -25.68 -21.32
CA LEU A 448 31.72 -24.30 -20.81
C LEU A 448 30.65 -23.38 -21.41
N MET A 449 30.33 -23.59 -22.69
CA MET A 449 29.32 -22.81 -23.39
C MET A 449 27.90 -23.13 -22.94
N VAL A 450 27.60 -24.40 -22.66
CA VAL A 450 26.33 -24.82 -22.08
C VAL A 450 26.19 -24.28 -20.65
N GLN A 451 27.27 -24.30 -19.86
CA GLN A 451 27.28 -23.68 -18.52
C GLN A 451 26.99 -22.18 -18.61
N LEU A 452 27.75 -21.44 -19.42
CA LEU A 452 27.51 -20.01 -19.63
C LEU A 452 26.09 -19.73 -20.11
N ARG A 453 25.55 -20.55 -21.03
CA ARG A 453 24.18 -20.42 -21.49
C ARG A 453 23.18 -20.54 -20.35
N ASN A 454 23.31 -21.57 -19.53
CA ASN A 454 22.39 -21.81 -18.42
C ASN A 454 22.47 -20.68 -17.38
N ASP A 455 23.67 -20.22 -17.06
CA ASP A 455 23.90 -19.15 -16.08
C ASP A 455 23.28 -17.83 -16.55
N VAL A 456 23.58 -17.41 -17.77
CA VAL A 456 23.08 -16.15 -18.33
C VAL A 456 21.56 -16.19 -18.54
N LEU A 457 21.00 -17.34 -18.94
CA LEU A 457 19.54 -17.50 -19.05
C LEU A 457 18.84 -17.48 -17.69
N ALA A 458 19.44 -18.08 -16.66
CA ALA A 458 18.90 -18.04 -15.31
C ALA A 458 18.90 -16.61 -14.75
N GLU A 459 20.01 -15.89 -14.89
CA GLU A 459 20.13 -14.48 -14.47
C GLU A 459 19.12 -13.59 -15.20
N ALA A 460 19.00 -13.72 -16.52
CA ALA A 460 18.02 -12.98 -17.31
C ALA A 460 16.57 -13.28 -16.87
N THR A 461 16.28 -14.55 -16.57
CA THR A 461 14.94 -14.97 -16.10
C THR A 461 14.62 -14.37 -14.74
N GLN A 462 15.58 -14.39 -13.81
CA GLN A 462 15.42 -13.80 -12.48
C GLN A 462 15.17 -12.28 -12.58
N LEU A 463 16.00 -11.56 -13.32
CA LEU A 463 15.87 -10.12 -13.50
C LEU A 463 14.55 -9.74 -14.20
N TYR A 464 14.11 -10.53 -15.17
CA TYR A 464 12.82 -10.32 -15.85
C TYR A 464 11.65 -10.40 -14.87
N TYR A 465 11.59 -11.43 -14.03
CA TYR A 465 10.51 -11.56 -13.04
C TYR A 465 10.64 -10.57 -11.89
N GLU A 466 11.85 -10.15 -11.51
CA GLU A 466 12.05 -9.06 -10.56
C GLU A 466 11.49 -7.74 -11.12
N ARG A 467 11.79 -7.42 -12.38
CA ARG A 467 11.21 -6.26 -13.08
C ARG A 467 9.69 -6.34 -13.11
N LYS A 468 9.13 -7.50 -13.48
CA LYS A 468 7.67 -7.69 -13.55
C LYS A 468 7.00 -7.50 -12.19
N ARG A 469 7.62 -7.97 -11.11
CA ARG A 469 7.14 -7.75 -9.75
C ARG A 469 7.19 -6.27 -9.37
N LEU A 470 8.27 -5.57 -9.69
CA LEU A 470 8.38 -4.12 -9.44
C LEU A 470 7.34 -3.32 -10.24
N LEU A 471 7.03 -3.72 -11.47
CA LEU A 471 5.97 -3.10 -12.26
C LEU A 471 4.60 -3.30 -11.60
N ILE A 472 4.31 -4.49 -11.09
CA ILE A 472 3.08 -4.78 -10.35
C ILE A 472 3.01 -3.89 -9.09
N GLU A 473 4.07 -3.87 -8.28
CA GLU A 473 4.15 -3.06 -7.06
C GLU A 473 4.00 -1.55 -7.34
N LEU A 474 4.53 -1.06 -8.47
CA LEU A 474 4.38 0.33 -8.91
C LEU A 474 2.98 0.61 -9.45
N SER A 475 2.35 -0.36 -10.11
CA SER A 475 0.97 -0.24 -10.62
C SER A 475 -0.08 -0.32 -9.51
N ASP A 476 0.22 -1.01 -8.42
CA ASP A 476 -0.69 -1.21 -7.31
C ASP A 476 -0.88 0.10 -6.50
N GLY A 477 0.04 1.07 -6.58
CA GLY A 477 -0.17 2.44 -6.08
C GLY A 477 -0.16 2.60 -4.55
N PHE A 478 0.19 1.56 -3.79
CA PHE A 478 0.22 1.54 -2.31
C PHE A 478 1.55 2.02 -1.68
N LEU A 479 2.47 2.60 -2.45
CA LEU A 479 3.81 2.98 -1.97
C LEU A 479 3.87 4.43 -1.46
N SER A 480 4.47 4.63 -0.28
CA SER A 480 4.87 5.96 0.22
C SER A 480 5.75 6.70 -0.80
N SER A 481 5.74 8.04 -0.83
CA SER A 481 6.51 8.81 -1.82
C SER A 481 8.01 8.49 -1.83
N GLU A 482 8.58 8.19 -0.67
CA GLU A 482 9.96 7.74 -0.53
C GLU A 482 10.16 6.33 -1.12
N ASP A 483 9.23 5.40 -0.84
CA ASP A 483 9.33 4.02 -1.31
C ASP A 483 9.05 3.89 -2.82
N LEU A 484 8.14 4.70 -3.36
CA LEU A 484 7.89 4.81 -4.80
C LEU A 484 9.17 5.25 -5.52
N SER A 485 9.87 6.26 -4.99
CA SER A 485 11.13 6.72 -5.56
C SER A 485 12.21 5.62 -5.55
N LYS A 486 12.33 4.86 -4.45
CA LYS A 486 13.27 3.73 -4.33
C LYS A 486 12.94 2.62 -5.33
N ARG A 487 11.65 2.24 -5.44
CA ARG A 487 11.19 1.18 -6.35
C ARG A 487 11.34 1.57 -7.81
N LYS A 488 11.13 2.85 -8.16
CA LYS A 488 11.40 3.37 -9.51
C LYS A 488 12.89 3.31 -9.87
N ILE A 489 13.77 3.69 -8.94
CA ILE A 489 15.23 3.55 -9.12
C ILE A 489 15.61 2.07 -9.29
N ARG A 490 15.02 1.17 -8.50
CA ARG A 490 15.27 -0.27 -8.62
C ARG A 490 14.78 -0.82 -9.96
N LEU A 491 13.64 -0.36 -10.46
CA LEU A 491 13.14 -0.73 -11.78
C LEU A 491 14.13 -0.32 -12.89
N GLU A 492 14.67 0.90 -12.82
CA GLU A 492 15.70 1.39 -13.76
C GLU A 492 16.99 0.56 -13.67
N GLU A 493 17.41 0.19 -12.45
CA GLU A 493 18.57 -0.67 -12.22
C GLU A 493 18.40 -2.06 -12.85
N VAL A 494 17.28 -2.73 -12.58
CA VAL A 494 16.98 -4.06 -13.15
C VAL A 494 16.90 -4.00 -14.67
N SER A 495 16.36 -2.91 -15.22
CA SER A 495 16.30 -2.70 -16.68
C SER A 495 17.68 -2.55 -17.30
N ALA A 496 18.59 -1.82 -16.65
CA ALA A 496 19.98 -1.69 -17.08
C ALA A 496 20.74 -3.04 -17.02
N LEU A 497 20.45 -3.87 -16.01
CA LEU A 497 21.00 -5.22 -15.90
C LEU A 497 20.48 -6.15 -17.01
N LEU A 498 19.19 -6.08 -17.35
CA LEU A 498 18.65 -6.83 -18.50
C LEU A 498 19.26 -6.35 -19.83
N ASP A 499 19.44 -5.05 -20.01
CA ASP A 499 20.11 -4.50 -21.19
C ASP A 499 21.58 -4.93 -21.31
N ARG A 500 22.27 -5.09 -20.17
CA ARG A 500 23.64 -5.63 -20.13
C ARG A 500 23.69 -7.05 -20.70
N LEU A 501 22.68 -7.88 -20.42
CA LEU A 501 22.61 -9.26 -20.91
C LEU A 501 22.07 -9.37 -22.35
N THR A 502 21.34 -8.36 -22.83
CA THR A 502 20.72 -8.35 -24.16
C THR A 502 21.41 -7.41 -25.18
N GLY A 503 22.47 -6.71 -24.78
CA GLY A 503 23.17 -5.74 -25.62
C GLY A 503 22.35 -4.48 -25.93
N GLY A 504 21.43 -4.09 -25.04
CA GLY A 504 20.55 -2.93 -25.22
C GLY A 504 19.42 -3.14 -26.23
N THR A 505 19.15 -4.38 -26.63
CA THR A 505 18.03 -4.71 -27.52
C THR A 505 16.69 -4.68 -26.79
N PHE A 506 16.67 -5.04 -25.50
CA PHE A 506 15.48 -5.01 -24.65
C PHE A 506 14.87 -3.59 -24.56
N SER A 507 15.66 -2.59 -24.18
CA SER A 507 15.20 -1.19 -24.16
C SER A 507 14.83 -0.63 -25.53
N LYS A 508 15.44 -1.12 -26.62
CA LYS A 508 15.07 -0.70 -27.99
C LYS A 508 13.68 -1.22 -28.35
N VAL A 509 13.38 -2.47 -28.01
CA VAL A 509 12.05 -3.06 -28.24
C VAL A 509 10.99 -2.28 -27.47
N LEU A 510 11.25 -1.95 -26.21
CA LEU A 510 10.34 -1.10 -25.41
C LEU A 510 10.08 0.27 -26.05
N LYS A 511 11.11 0.91 -26.66
CA LYS A 511 10.99 2.24 -27.29
C LYS A 511 10.43 2.23 -28.71
N SER A 512 10.48 1.10 -29.41
CA SER A 512 10.08 0.98 -30.82
C SER A 512 8.60 0.68 -31.03
N SER A 513 7.86 0.48 -29.95
CA SER A 513 6.47 0.08 -29.97
C SER A 513 5.56 1.31 -30.00
N PRO A 514 4.50 1.29 -30.82
CA PRO A 514 3.70 2.47 -31.17
C PRO A 514 2.87 3.06 -30.02
#